data_AF-A0A015NHG9-F1
#
_entry.id   AF-A0A015NHG9-F1
#
_cell.length_a   1.000
_cell.length_b   1.000
_cell.length_c   1.000
_cell.angle_alpha   90.00
_cell.angle_beta   90.00
_cell.angle_gamma   90.00
#
_symmetry.space_group_name_H-M   'P 1'
#
loop_
_entity.id
_entity.type
_entity.pdbx_description
1 polymer ?
#
loop_
_entity_poly.entity_id
_entity_poly.type
_entity_poly.pdbx_seq_one_letter_code
_entity_poly.pdbx_strand_id
1 'polypeptide(L)'
;MSKHEKNSIIPMKEDYIKDDNNNNSIISDYLIKEIFDLKDDVKMIIDELIKIIIKIQDKIGYEINIMRQIINKNISLIKQPISNNIYDWLIENQSSSQYIFFLGFLYYNNIIIKKDINKSFELLLKASRDDYPIAQVYLGTLYEHGIETKENLKAAFYWYNKASEIGNKNAQYNLGRFYENGIFIEKNDSEAFNYYYKSAKQEDVNAQLQLGCLYENGRGVEKNLDEAFEWYKKAAKNGNKFAQYNLGKFYECGSDNITKDYVKAFKYYEKSAKQENVCAQYQLGCLYVNGRGVEKNLEKAFEWYEKAAENGNKLAQYNLGFCYENGRGIKRDIEKAIEWYKKSAEQENSDAQYKLGNFYEHGKNLEKDHVEAFNWYKRAGENGNKIAQYSLGKFYESEYYGIVQKYCSV
;
A
#
# COMPACT_ATOMS: atom_id res chain seq x y z
N MET A 1 -2.65 25.69 -19.50
CA MET A 1 -3.62 24.85 -18.76
C MET A 1 -2.87 23.67 -18.16
N SER A 2 -2.64 23.73 -16.85
CA SER A 2 -1.94 22.72 -16.05
C SER A 2 -2.67 21.38 -16.14
N LYS A 3 -2.04 20.37 -16.77
CA LYS A 3 -2.46 18.99 -16.65
C LYS A 3 -2.16 18.57 -15.21
N HIS A 4 -3.19 18.61 -14.38
CA HIS A 4 -3.20 17.97 -13.08
C HIS A 4 -2.78 16.52 -13.25
N GLU A 5 -1.58 16.18 -12.76
CA GLU A 5 -1.28 14.81 -12.37
C GLU A 5 -2.35 14.42 -11.36
N LYS A 6 -3.27 13.56 -11.80
CA LYS A 6 -4.11 12.76 -10.92
C LYS A 6 -3.20 11.85 -10.10
N ASN A 7 -2.55 12.38 -9.07
CA ASN A 7 -2.11 11.62 -7.91
C ASN A 7 -3.34 11.38 -7.01
N SER A 8 -4.36 10.79 -7.62
CA SER A 8 -5.59 10.38 -6.96
C SER A 8 -5.46 8.91 -6.63
N ILE A 9 -5.36 8.64 -5.33
CA ILE A 9 -5.86 7.43 -4.68
C ILE A 9 -4.99 6.21 -5.01
N ILE A 10 -4.16 5.76 -4.05
CA ILE A 10 -3.85 4.33 -3.97
C ILE A 10 -5.19 3.70 -3.57
N PRO A 11 -5.90 3.00 -4.47
CA PRO A 11 -7.02 2.20 -4.03
C PRO A 11 -6.39 1.08 -3.21
N MET A 12 -6.91 0.80 -2.00
CA MET A 12 -6.79 -0.54 -1.43
C MET A 12 -7.58 -1.49 -2.34
N LYS A 13 -7.03 -1.81 -3.52
CA LYS A 13 -7.39 -2.98 -4.29
C LYS A 13 -6.45 -4.08 -3.82
N GLU A 14 -7.01 -4.99 -3.04
CA GLU A 14 -6.86 -6.45 -2.99
C GLU A 14 -5.71 -7.20 -3.70
N ASP A 15 -4.55 -6.60 -3.99
CA ASP A 15 -3.38 -7.31 -4.51
C ASP A 15 -2.27 -7.37 -3.46
N TYR A 16 -2.49 -8.19 -2.43
CA TYR A 16 -1.41 -8.73 -1.58
C TYR A 16 -1.50 -10.25 -1.52
N ILE A 17 -1.27 -10.90 -2.67
CA ILE A 17 -0.85 -12.30 -2.70
C ILE A 17 0.63 -12.34 -3.08
N LYS A 18 1.46 -12.48 -2.04
CA LYS A 18 2.81 -13.08 -1.94
C LYS A 18 3.85 -12.15 -1.31
N ASP A 19 4.16 -12.41 -0.04
CA ASP A 19 5.53 -12.84 0.29
C ASP A 19 5.59 -13.53 1.67
N ASP A 20 5.95 -14.82 1.70
CA ASP A 20 6.10 -15.59 2.95
C ASP A 20 7.26 -15.09 3.82
N ASN A 21 8.22 -14.35 3.23
CA ASN A 21 9.40 -13.86 3.93
C ASN A 21 9.12 -12.64 4.83
N ASN A 22 8.24 -11.72 4.40
CA ASN A 22 7.90 -10.53 5.21
C ASN A 22 6.96 -10.91 6.38
N ASN A 23 6.06 -11.87 6.14
CA ASN A 23 5.19 -12.44 7.17
C ASN A 23 6.00 -13.07 8.32
N ASN A 24 7.09 -13.78 8.03
CA ASN A 24 7.93 -14.40 9.06
C ASN A 24 8.61 -13.38 9.99
N SER A 25 9.08 -12.25 9.44
CA SER A 25 9.66 -11.17 10.24
C SER A 25 8.61 -10.55 11.17
N ILE A 26 7.44 -10.22 10.63
CA ILE A 26 6.32 -9.67 11.40
C ILE A 26 5.90 -10.64 12.50
N ILE A 27 5.73 -11.92 12.18
CA ILE A 27 5.32 -12.93 13.17
C ILE A 27 6.28 -12.94 14.36
N SER A 28 7.58 -12.86 14.10
CA SER A 28 8.61 -12.91 15.15
C SER A 28 8.53 -11.76 16.16
N ASP A 29 8.12 -10.57 15.72
CA ASP A 29 7.99 -9.37 16.56
C ASP A 29 6.85 -9.45 17.59
N TYR A 30 5.87 -10.34 17.37
CA TYR A 30 4.72 -10.55 18.25
C TYR A 30 4.73 -11.91 18.94
N LEU A 31 5.86 -12.62 18.95
CA LEU A 31 6.01 -13.82 19.77
C LEU A 31 6.30 -13.43 21.22
N ILE A 32 5.52 -13.98 22.15
CA ILE A 32 5.71 -13.74 23.58
C ILE A 32 6.87 -14.60 24.06
N LYS A 33 8.04 -13.98 24.23
CA LYS A 33 9.22 -14.63 24.80
C LYS A 33 9.05 -14.96 26.29
N GLU A 34 8.14 -14.28 26.99
CA GLU A 34 7.87 -14.43 28.42
C GLU A 34 6.74 -15.42 28.73
N ILE A 35 6.07 -16.03 27.72
CA ILE A 35 5.07 -17.10 27.96
C ILE A 35 5.70 -18.24 28.76
N PHE A 36 7.00 -18.44 28.61
CA PHE A 36 7.77 -19.43 29.35
C PHE A 36 7.80 -19.20 30.87
N ASP A 37 7.49 -18.00 31.35
CA ASP A 37 7.48 -17.65 32.78
C ASP A 37 6.05 -17.53 33.36
N LEU A 38 5.02 -17.44 32.52
CA LEU A 38 3.59 -17.37 32.89
C LEU A 38 2.99 -18.74 33.30
N LYS A 39 3.82 -19.62 33.87
CA LYS A 39 3.68 -21.09 33.76
C LYS A 39 2.42 -21.75 34.31
N ASP A 40 1.48 -21.07 34.96
CA ASP A 40 0.33 -21.74 35.60
C ASP A 40 -1.01 -20.98 35.58
N ASP A 41 -1.14 -19.84 34.88
CA ASP A 41 -2.40 -19.06 34.84
C ASP A 41 -2.96 -18.90 33.42
N VAL A 42 -4.00 -19.69 33.11
CA VAL A 42 -4.74 -19.66 31.84
C VAL A 42 -5.32 -18.28 31.54
N LYS A 43 -5.78 -17.55 32.56
CA LYS A 43 -6.33 -16.19 32.41
C LYS A 43 -5.26 -15.22 31.93
N MET A 44 -4.08 -15.23 32.55
CA MET A 44 -2.98 -14.34 32.16
C MET A 44 -2.56 -14.57 30.71
N ILE A 45 -2.51 -15.84 30.28
CA ILE A 45 -2.19 -16.20 28.90
C ILE A 45 -3.25 -15.64 27.94
N ILE A 46 -4.55 -15.82 28.25
CA ILE A 46 -5.64 -15.27 27.44
C ILE A 46 -5.55 -13.74 27.35
N ASP A 47 -5.33 -13.06 28.48
CA ASP A 47 -5.19 -11.60 28.53
C ASP A 47 -4.02 -11.12 27.64
N GLU A 48 -2.88 -11.81 27.64
CA GLU A 48 -1.74 -11.49 26.76
C GLU A 48 -2.03 -11.76 25.28
N LEU A 49 -2.72 -12.85 24.94
CA LEU A 49 -3.14 -13.12 23.56
C LEU A 49 -4.09 -12.04 23.05
N ILE A 50 -5.05 -11.58 23.86
CA ILE A 50 -5.94 -10.48 23.52
C ILE A 50 -5.14 -9.17 23.32
N LYS A 51 -4.18 -8.86 24.20
CA LYS A 51 -3.30 -7.70 24.03
C LYS A 51 -2.52 -7.75 22.72
N ILE A 52 -2.09 -8.93 22.28
CA ILE A 52 -1.43 -9.11 20.98
C ILE A 52 -2.38 -8.80 19.83
N ILE A 53 -3.61 -9.33 19.87
CA ILE A 53 -4.63 -9.03 18.85
C ILE A 53 -4.81 -7.51 18.73
N ILE A 54 -4.96 -6.81 19.85
CA ILE A 54 -5.10 -5.33 19.88
C ILE A 54 -3.86 -4.65 19.29
N LYS A 55 -2.65 -5.07 19.70
CA LYS A 55 -1.39 -4.49 19.19
C LYS A 55 -1.20 -4.71 17.68
N ILE A 56 -1.56 -5.89 17.17
CA ILE A 56 -1.49 -6.21 15.73
C ILE A 56 -2.46 -5.29 14.97
N GLN A 57 -3.71 -5.21 15.44
CA GLN A 57 -4.72 -4.36 14.82
C GLN A 57 -4.28 -2.90 14.75
N ASP A 58 -3.68 -2.40 15.83
CA ASP A 58 -3.21 -1.02 15.92
C ASP A 58 -2.00 -0.71 15.03
N LYS A 59 -1.13 -1.70 14.75
CA LYS A 59 0.12 -1.49 14.01
C LYS A 59 0.01 -1.83 12.52
N ILE A 60 -0.66 -2.93 12.21
CA ILE A 60 -0.70 -3.52 10.87
C ILE A 60 -2.11 -3.35 10.25
N GLY A 61 -3.09 -2.93 11.05
CA GLY A 61 -4.49 -2.90 10.62
C GLY A 61 -5.10 -4.29 10.66
N TYR A 62 -6.14 -4.49 9.86
CA TYR A 62 -6.92 -5.72 9.88
C TYR A 62 -6.40 -6.74 8.86
N GLU A 63 -5.39 -7.51 9.28
CA GLU A 63 -4.83 -8.63 8.52
C GLU A 63 -5.17 -9.97 9.22
N ILE A 64 -6.38 -10.49 8.99
CA ILE A 64 -6.89 -11.71 9.67
C ILE A 64 -5.90 -12.87 9.59
N ASN A 65 -5.31 -13.08 8.41
CA ASN A 65 -4.42 -14.21 8.16
C ASN A 65 -3.14 -14.13 9.02
N ILE A 66 -2.52 -12.95 9.10
CA ILE A 66 -1.32 -12.71 9.91
C ILE A 66 -1.68 -12.83 11.39
N MET A 67 -2.79 -12.23 11.82
CA MET A 67 -3.25 -12.32 13.20
C MET A 67 -3.50 -13.77 13.63
N ARG A 68 -4.19 -14.57 12.79
CA ARG A 68 -4.38 -16.00 13.00
C ARG A 68 -3.06 -16.75 13.14
N GLN A 69 -2.09 -16.48 12.25
CA GLN A 69 -0.77 -17.13 12.29
C GLN A 69 0.00 -16.79 13.58
N ILE A 70 0.02 -15.52 13.99
CA ILE A 70 0.69 -15.08 15.23
C ILE A 70 0.06 -15.73 16.45
N ILE A 71 -1.27 -15.75 16.54
CA ILE A 71 -1.97 -16.33 17.69
C ILE A 71 -1.78 -17.86 17.74
N ASN A 72 -1.88 -18.56 16.60
CA ASN A 72 -1.55 -19.98 16.51
C ASN A 72 -0.11 -20.27 16.95
N LYS A 73 0.84 -19.44 16.51
CA LYS A 73 2.25 -19.62 16.85
C LYS A 73 2.49 -19.40 18.35
N ASN A 74 1.93 -18.36 18.94
CA ASN A 74 2.01 -18.12 20.37
C ASN A 74 1.38 -19.27 21.18
N ILE A 75 0.21 -19.77 20.78
CA ILE A 75 -0.43 -20.92 21.43
C ILE A 75 0.45 -22.17 21.35
N SER A 76 1.10 -22.42 20.21
CA SER A 76 1.99 -23.58 20.02
C SER A 76 3.21 -23.57 20.95
N LEU A 77 3.57 -22.41 21.50
CA LEU A 77 4.69 -22.25 22.44
C LEU A 77 4.27 -22.48 23.91
N ILE A 78 2.96 -22.53 24.20
CA ILE A 78 2.45 -22.81 25.54
C ILE A 78 2.65 -24.30 25.85
N LYS A 79 3.16 -24.62 27.04
CA LYS A 79 3.32 -26.01 27.47
C LYS A 79 1.95 -26.68 27.70
N GLN A 80 1.80 -27.90 27.20
CA GLN A 80 0.71 -28.78 27.62
C GLN A 80 0.86 -29.15 29.11
N PRO A 81 -0.22 -29.20 29.92
CA PRO A 81 -1.64 -29.25 29.52
C PRO A 81 -2.36 -27.89 29.43
N ILE A 82 -1.68 -26.76 29.70
CA ILE A 82 -2.31 -25.45 29.91
C ILE A 82 -3.06 -24.96 28.67
N SER A 83 -2.51 -25.20 27.49
CA SER A 83 -3.15 -24.86 26.22
C SER A 83 -4.49 -25.60 25.99
N ASN A 84 -4.66 -26.79 26.57
CA ASN A 84 -5.94 -27.52 26.49
C ASN A 84 -7.03 -26.85 27.34
N ASN A 85 -6.65 -26.18 28.43
CA ASN A 85 -7.60 -25.54 29.35
C ASN A 85 -8.11 -24.18 28.86
N ILE A 86 -7.52 -23.60 27.81
CA ILE A 86 -7.92 -22.27 27.28
C ILE A 86 -9.40 -22.27 26.90
N TYR A 87 -9.85 -23.31 26.19
CA TYR A 87 -11.23 -23.41 25.73
C TYR A 87 -12.22 -23.56 26.90
N ASP A 88 -11.95 -24.52 27.78
CA ASP A 88 -12.81 -24.80 28.94
C ASP A 88 -12.93 -23.56 29.83
N TRP A 89 -11.80 -22.91 30.11
CA TRP A 89 -11.77 -21.67 30.90
C TRP A 89 -12.58 -20.56 30.22
N LEU A 90 -12.46 -20.38 28.89
CA LEU A 90 -13.23 -19.37 28.17
C LEU A 90 -14.72 -19.62 28.25
N ILE A 91 -15.19 -20.87 28.14
CA ILE A 91 -16.62 -21.20 28.28
C ILE A 91 -17.14 -20.84 29.67
N GLU A 92 -16.37 -21.11 30.72
CA GLU A 92 -16.74 -20.81 32.10
C GLU A 92 -16.73 -19.30 32.41
N ASN A 93 -15.99 -18.49 31.64
CA ASN A 93 -15.75 -17.07 31.92
C ASN A 93 -16.40 -16.11 30.90
N GLN A 94 -17.61 -16.43 30.44
CA GLN A 94 -18.37 -15.63 29.45
C GLN A 94 -19.11 -14.41 30.03
N SER A 95 -18.67 -13.87 31.17
CA SER A 95 -19.20 -12.65 31.80
C SER A 95 -18.49 -11.38 31.35
N SER A 96 -17.25 -11.48 30.86
CA SER A 96 -16.47 -10.34 30.36
C SER A 96 -16.47 -10.30 28.84
N SER A 97 -16.80 -9.15 28.26
CA SER A 97 -16.85 -8.92 26.81
C SER A 97 -15.53 -9.23 26.10
N GLN A 98 -14.40 -9.10 26.79
CA GLN A 98 -13.09 -9.45 26.22
C GLN A 98 -12.94 -10.97 25.97
N TYR A 99 -13.44 -11.80 26.89
CA TYR A 99 -13.37 -13.25 26.77
C TYR A 99 -14.45 -13.79 25.83
N ILE A 100 -15.62 -13.15 25.80
CA ILE A 100 -16.66 -13.42 24.80
C ILE A 100 -16.10 -13.15 23.40
N PHE A 101 -15.47 -11.99 23.20
CA PHE A 101 -14.82 -11.64 21.94
C PHE A 101 -13.74 -12.66 21.57
N PHE A 102 -12.84 -12.98 22.51
CA PHE A 102 -11.73 -13.87 22.22
C PHE A 102 -12.21 -15.27 21.84
N LEU A 103 -13.21 -15.82 22.53
CA LEU A 103 -13.82 -17.09 22.15
C LEU A 103 -14.44 -17.02 20.74
N GLY A 104 -15.18 -15.95 20.43
CA GLY A 104 -15.72 -15.72 19.08
C GLY A 104 -14.62 -15.65 18.01
N PHE A 105 -13.53 -14.95 18.30
CA PHE A 105 -12.34 -14.86 17.45
C PHE A 105 -11.71 -16.24 17.20
N LEU A 106 -11.59 -17.09 18.22
CA LEU A 106 -11.04 -18.44 18.09
C LEU A 106 -11.92 -19.33 17.19
N TYR A 107 -13.25 -19.29 17.36
CA TYR A 107 -14.19 -19.98 16.48
C TYR A 107 -14.08 -19.49 15.03
N TYR A 108 -14.00 -18.18 14.81
CA TYR A 108 -13.89 -17.62 13.47
C TYR A 108 -12.65 -18.13 12.74
N ASN A 109 -11.52 -18.12 13.45
CA ASN A 109 -10.19 -18.34 12.88
C ASN A 109 -9.73 -19.80 12.92
N ASN A 110 -10.56 -20.74 13.41
CA ASN A 110 -10.21 -22.15 13.55
C ASN A 110 -8.95 -22.35 14.42
N ILE A 111 -8.87 -21.66 15.55
CA ILE A 111 -7.72 -21.69 16.48
C ILE A 111 -8.14 -22.47 17.72
N ILE A 112 -7.45 -23.59 18.02
CA ILE A 112 -7.76 -24.56 19.10
C ILE A 112 -9.13 -25.26 18.95
N ILE A 113 -10.12 -24.59 18.35
CA ILE A 113 -11.50 -25.01 18.26
C ILE A 113 -11.89 -25.08 16.78
N LYS A 114 -12.71 -26.07 16.41
CA LYS A 114 -13.23 -26.22 15.04
C LYS A 114 -14.05 -24.98 14.66
N LYS A 115 -13.81 -24.47 13.45
CA LYS A 115 -14.54 -23.32 12.91
C LYS A 115 -16.05 -23.49 13.00
N ASP A 116 -16.71 -22.51 13.62
CA ASP A 116 -18.17 -22.37 13.66
C ASP A 116 -18.51 -20.89 13.46
N ILE A 117 -18.96 -20.56 12.25
CA ILE A 117 -19.26 -19.18 11.85
C ILE A 117 -20.46 -18.65 12.62
N ASN A 118 -21.51 -19.46 12.80
CA ASN A 118 -22.72 -19.01 13.48
C ASN A 118 -22.41 -18.70 14.95
N LYS A 119 -21.70 -19.62 15.63
CA LYS A 119 -21.33 -19.41 17.03
C LYS A 119 -20.36 -18.24 17.19
N SER A 120 -19.40 -18.11 16.29
CA SER A 120 -18.50 -16.96 16.24
C SER A 120 -19.28 -15.65 16.15
N PHE A 121 -20.19 -15.50 15.19
CA PHE A 121 -20.96 -14.27 15.00
C PHE A 121 -21.87 -13.98 16.19
N GLU A 122 -22.49 -15.00 16.81
CA GLU A 122 -23.27 -14.85 18.03
C GLU A 122 -22.44 -14.21 19.16
N LEU A 123 -21.23 -14.75 19.40
CA LEU A 123 -20.32 -14.26 20.44
C LEU A 123 -19.78 -12.86 20.11
N LEU A 124 -19.36 -12.61 18.87
CA LEU A 124 -18.87 -11.30 18.44
C LEU A 124 -19.96 -10.24 18.53
N LEU A 125 -21.21 -10.56 18.18
CA LEU A 125 -22.36 -9.67 18.35
C LEU A 125 -22.64 -9.38 19.83
N LYS A 126 -22.56 -10.40 20.70
CA LYS A 126 -22.72 -10.21 22.15
C LYS A 126 -21.65 -9.25 22.69
N ALA A 127 -20.37 -9.53 22.45
CA ALA A 127 -19.28 -8.66 22.89
C ALA A 127 -19.39 -7.23 22.32
N SER A 128 -19.83 -7.09 21.06
CA SER A 128 -20.03 -5.78 20.42
C SER A 128 -21.18 -4.98 21.04
N ARG A 129 -22.25 -5.65 21.46
CA ARG A 129 -23.41 -5.05 22.15
C ARG A 129 -23.06 -4.63 23.57
N ASP A 130 -22.11 -5.32 24.20
CA ASP A 130 -21.56 -4.97 25.51
C ASP A 130 -20.41 -3.94 25.40
N ASP A 131 -20.46 -3.08 24.36
CA ASP A 131 -19.55 -1.98 24.07
C ASP A 131 -18.05 -2.32 24.05
N TYR A 132 -17.68 -3.56 23.70
CA TYR A 132 -16.27 -3.92 23.57
C TYR A 132 -15.70 -3.42 22.22
N PRO A 133 -14.82 -2.39 22.20
CA PRO A 133 -14.51 -1.66 20.97
C PRO A 133 -13.87 -2.52 19.89
N ILE A 134 -12.98 -3.44 20.28
CA ILE A 134 -12.32 -4.32 19.33
C ILE A 134 -13.31 -5.31 18.69
N ALA A 135 -14.32 -5.79 19.42
CA ALA A 135 -15.37 -6.63 18.85
C ALA A 135 -16.19 -5.85 17.81
N GLN A 136 -16.54 -4.61 18.13
CA GLN A 136 -17.28 -3.73 17.22
C GLN A 136 -16.48 -3.47 15.93
N VAL A 137 -15.18 -3.13 16.03
CA VAL A 137 -14.35 -2.96 14.83
C VAL A 137 -14.22 -4.27 14.05
N TYR A 138 -13.95 -5.39 14.74
CA TYR A 138 -13.80 -6.69 14.11
C TYR A 138 -15.06 -7.07 13.32
N LEU A 139 -16.23 -6.94 13.94
CA LEU A 139 -17.51 -7.22 13.31
C LEU A 139 -17.83 -6.26 12.17
N GLY A 140 -17.48 -4.97 12.33
CA GLY A 140 -17.58 -3.99 11.26
C GLY A 140 -16.79 -4.40 10.02
N THR A 141 -15.57 -4.91 10.21
CA THR A 141 -14.71 -5.35 9.11
C THR A 141 -15.18 -6.64 8.46
N LEU A 142 -15.73 -7.57 9.23
CA LEU A 142 -16.36 -8.78 8.67
C LEU A 142 -17.54 -8.43 7.75
N TYR A 143 -18.41 -7.50 8.17
CA TYR A 143 -19.52 -7.05 7.34
C TYR A 143 -19.06 -6.26 6.12
N GLU A 144 -18.01 -5.46 6.25
CA GLU A 144 -17.50 -4.65 5.15
C GLU A 144 -17.00 -5.49 3.97
N HIS A 145 -16.30 -6.59 4.25
CA HIS A 145 -15.67 -7.42 3.22
C HIS A 145 -16.47 -8.68 2.88
N GLY A 146 -17.63 -8.88 3.50
CA GLY A 146 -18.45 -10.09 3.29
C GLY A 146 -17.69 -11.40 3.59
N ILE A 147 -16.77 -11.39 4.56
CA ILE A 147 -15.92 -12.56 4.83
C ILE A 147 -16.75 -13.57 5.62
N GLU A 148 -17.13 -14.68 4.98
CA GLU A 148 -17.99 -15.73 5.57
C GLU A 148 -19.39 -15.22 5.95
N THR A 149 -19.78 -14.05 5.45
CA THR A 149 -21.09 -13.41 5.59
C THR A 149 -21.45 -12.67 4.31
N LYS A 150 -22.66 -12.15 4.17
CA LYS A 150 -22.94 -11.22 3.06
C LYS A 150 -22.37 -9.86 3.39
N GLU A 151 -21.75 -9.23 2.40
CA GLU A 151 -21.34 -7.82 2.51
C GLU A 151 -22.53 -6.98 2.99
N ASN A 152 -22.27 -6.15 4.00
CA ASN A 152 -23.26 -5.27 4.59
C ASN A 152 -22.59 -3.99 5.09
N LEU A 153 -22.35 -3.07 4.14
CA LEU A 153 -21.71 -1.78 4.42
C LEU A 153 -22.48 -0.93 5.44
N LYS A 154 -23.82 -1.09 5.53
CA LYS A 154 -24.64 -0.42 6.55
C LYS A 154 -24.31 -0.91 7.95
N ALA A 155 -24.21 -2.23 8.13
CA ALA A 155 -23.82 -2.83 9.41
C ALA A 155 -22.36 -2.52 9.75
N ALA A 156 -21.46 -2.53 8.76
CA ALA A 156 -20.08 -2.11 8.93
C ALA A 156 -19.99 -0.67 9.47
N PHE A 157 -20.63 0.26 8.79
CA PHE A 157 -20.70 1.67 9.19
C PHE A 157 -21.29 1.84 10.60
N TYR A 158 -22.37 1.11 10.91
CA TYR A 158 -22.99 1.14 12.25
C TYR A 158 -21.99 0.75 13.35
N TRP A 159 -21.27 -0.35 13.19
CA TRP A 159 -20.33 -0.82 14.21
C TRP A 159 -19.08 0.05 14.31
N TYR A 160 -18.58 0.56 13.19
CA TYR A 160 -17.51 1.57 13.23
C TYR A 160 -17.97 2.85 13.93
N ASN A 161 -19.21 3.30 13.71
CA ASN A 161 -19.73 4.45 14.43
C ASN A 161 -19.82 4.20 15.94
N LYS A 162 -20.32 3.04 16.37
CA LYS A 162 -20.36 2.65 17.79
C LYS A 162 -18.98 2.63 18.45
N ALA A 163 -18.00 2.02 17.78
CA ALA A 163 -16.63 1.98 18.30
C ALA A 163 -15.96 3.37 18.31
N SER A 164 -16.28 4.22 17.33
CA SER A 164 -15.78 5.59 17.25
C SER A 164 -16.36 6.49 18.33
N GLU A 165 -17.64 6.32 18.69
CA GLU A 165 -18.33 7.05 19.80
C GLU A 165 -17.61 6.83 21.14
N ILE A 166 -17.08 5.63 21.38
CA ILE A 166 -16.28 5.29 22.55
C ILE A 166 -14.77 5.54 22.37
N GLY A 167 -14.38 6.25 21.29
CA GLY A 167 -13.03 6.75 21.08
C GLY A 167 -12.08 5.80 20.36
N ASN A 168 -12.52 4.67 19.80
CA ASN A 168 -11.61 3.74 19.13
C ASN A 168 -10.99 4.34 17.86
N LYS A 169 -9.65 4.44 17.83
CA LYS A 169 -8.90 5.05 16.71
C LYS A 169 -9.05 4.31 15.38
N ASN A 170 -9.13 2.98 15.38
CA ASN A 170 -9.26 2.17 14.17
C ASN A 170 -10.65 2.38 13.54
N ALA A 171 -11.67 2.45 14.39
CA ALA A 171 -13.03 2.79 13.97
C ALA A 171 -13.12 4.21 13.37
N GLN A 172 -12.49 5.18 14.02
CA GLN A 172 -12.39 6.55 13.51
C GLN A 172 -11.68 6.58 12.15
N TYR A 173 -10.56 5.87 12.00
CA TYR A 173 -9.87 5.76 10.70
C TYR A 173 -10.79 5.16 9.62
N ASN A 174 -11.50 4.07 9.93
CA ASN A 174 -12.42 3.43 8.99
C ASN A 174 -13.59 4.34 8.59
N LEU A 175 -14.17 5.09 9.53
CA LEU A 175 -15.19 6.10 9.21
C LEU A 175 -14.62 7.20 8.30
N GLY A 176 -13.39 7.66 8.56
CA GLY A 176 -12.69 8.58 7.68
C GLY A 176 -12.63 8.06 6.24
N ARG A 177 -12.28 6.78 6.08
CA ARG A 177 -12.24 6.11 4.76
C ARG A 177 -13.62 6.00 4.11
N PHE A 178 -14.67 5.73 4.88
CA PHE A 178 -16.04 5.66 4.36
C PHE A 178 -16.47 7.00 3.78
N TYR A 179 -16.24 8.10 4.51
CA TYR A 179 -16.55 9.45 4.03
C TYR A 179 -15.65 9.88 2.86
N GLU A 180 -14.36 9.56 2.88
CA GLU A 180 -13.43 9.95 1.81
C GLU A 180 -13.81 9.33 0.47
N ASN A 181 -14.23 8.06 0.49
CA ASN A 181 -14.49 7.27 -0.71
C ASN A 181 -15.97 7.18 -1.08
N GLY A 182 -16.87 7.71 -0.23
CA GLY A 182 -18.32 7.59 -0.42
C GLY A 182 -18.81 6.14 -0.33
N ILE A 183 -18.26 5.36 0.60
CA ILE A 183 -18.64 3.95 0.80
C ILE A 183 -19.91 3.94 1.67
N PHE A 184 -21.03 3.47 1.11
CA PHE A 184 -22.38 3.45 1.73
C PHE A 184 -23.00 4.83 2.05
N ILE A 185 -22.18 5.83 2.37
CA ILE A 185 -22.58 7.22 2.64
C ILE A 185 -22.08 8.14 1.52
N GLU A 186 -22.66 9.34 1.40
CA GLU A 186 -22.17 10.34 0.45
C GLU A 186 -20.74 10.75 0.78
N LYS A 187 -19.92 10.90 -0.27
CA LYS A 187 -18.53 11.35 -0.13
C LYS A 187 -18.48 12.73 0.53
N ASN A 188 -17.69 12.86 1.60
CA ASN A 188 -17.48 14.11 2.30
C ASN A 188 -16.04 14.21 2.83
N ASP A 189 -15.19 14.95 2.12
CA ASP A 189 -13.77 15.09 2.50
C ASP A 189 -13.59 15.81 3.86
N SER A 190 -14.51 16.70 4.25
CA SER A 190 -14.43 17.42 5.55
C SER A 190 -14.75 16.51 6.74
N GLU A 191 -15.76 15.65 6.61
CA GLU A 191 -16.02 14.61 7.62
C GLU A 191 -14.88 13.58 7.67
N ALA A 192 -14.35 13.18 6.50
CA ALA A 192 -13.17 12.32 6.44
C ALA A 192 -12.00 12.92 7.21
N PHE A 193 -11.70 14.19 6.98
CA PHE A 193 -10.68 14.94 7.72
C PHE A 193 -10.91 14.90 9.23
N ASN A 194 -12.13 15.17 9.70
CA ASN A 194 -12.46 15.17 11.13
C ASN A 194 -12.21 13.81 11.78
N TYR A 195 -12.61 12.72 11.12
CA TYR A 195 -12.40 11.36 11.62
C TYR A 195 -10.92 10.95 11.61
N TYR A 196 -10.21 11.23 10.52
CA TYR A 196 -8.76 11.02 10.47
C TYR A 196 -8.04 11.85 11.53
N TYR A 197 -8.47 13.07 11.80
CA TYR A 197 -7.88 13.91 12.84
C TYR A 197 -8.05 13.33 14.24
N LYS A 198 -9.24 12.83 14.58
CA LYS A 198 -9.48 12.13 15.85
C LYS A 198 -8.59 10.89 15.99
N SER A 199 -8.48 10.09 14.93
CA SER A 199 -7.67 8.87 14.92
C SER A 199 -6.16 9.16 15.00
N ALA A 200 -5.67 10.12 14.22
CA ALA A 200 -4.26 10.51 14.15
C ALA A 200 -3.73 11.10 15.47
N LYS A 201 -4.60 11.77 16.24
CA LYS A 201 -4.30 12.24 17.60
C LYS A 201 -4.03 11.10 18.59
N GLN A 202 -4.55 9.90 18.30
CA GLN A 202 -4.30 8.68 19.06
C GLN A 202 -3.16 7.85 18.47
N GLU A 203 -2.26 8.52 17.73
CA GLU A 203 -1.08 7.93 17.10
C GLU A 203 -1.38 6.86 16.03
N ASP A 204 -2.59 6.86 15.47
CA ASP A 204 -2.89 6.01 14.31
C ASP A 204 -2.05 6.46 13.11
N VAL A 205 -1.15 5.58 12.69
CA VAL A 205 -0.12 5.87 11.69
C VAL A 205 -0.74 6.06 10.31
N ASN A 206 -1.81 5.33 9.99
CA ASN A 206 -2.49 5.44 8.71
C ASN A 206 -3.29 6.74 8.64
N ALA A 207 -3.98 7.11 9.73
CA ALA A 207 -4.68 8.39 9.82
C ALA A 207 -3.72 9.58 9.75
N GLN A 208 -2.53 9.49 10.36
CA GLN A 208 -1.48 10.51 10.23
C GLN A 208 -1.01 10.66 8.77
N LEU A 209 -0.81 9.54 8.06
CA LEU A 209 -0.51 9.57 6.62
C LEU A 209 -1.65 10.26 5.83
N GLN A 210 -2.90 9.89 6.09
CA GLN A 210 -4.04 10.46 5.37
C GLN A 210 -4.21 11.96 5.64
N LEU A 211 -4.04 12.42 6.88
CA LEU A 211 -4.03 13.85 7.18
C LEU A 211 -2.96 14.58 6.39
N GLY A 212 -1.75 14.02 6.29
CA GLY A 212 -0.70 14.58 5.46
C GLY A 212 -1.16 14.79 4.02
N CYS A 213 -1.82 13.77 3.43
CA CYS A 213 -2.36 13.83 2.07
C CYS A 213 -3.47 14.86 1.93
N LEU A 214 -4.40 14.95 2.90
CA LEU A 214 -5.50 15.90 2.86
C LEU A 214 -5.01 17.34 2.92
N TYR A 215 -4.05 17.64 3.79
CA TYR A 215 -3.40 18.96 3.86
C TYR A 215 -2.59 19.28 2.60
N GLU A 216 -1.83 18.33 2.04
CA GLU A 216 -1.04 18.55 0.81
C GLU A 216 -1.93 18.94 -0.38
N ASN A 217 -3.12 18.34 -0.45
CA ASN A 217 -4.05 18.51 -1.57
C ASN A 217 -5.18 19.52 -1.30
N GLY A 218 -5.36 19.99 -0.07
CA GLY A 218 -6.48 20.87 0.31
C GLY A 218 -7.84 20.18 0.21
N ARG A 219 -7.93 18.91 0.62
CA ARG A 219 -9.17 18.12 0.59
C ARG A 219 -9.81 18.07 1.98
N GLY A 220 -11.02 18.62 2.12
CA GLY A 220 -11.72 18.69 3.41
C GLY A 220 -11.13 19.70 4.41
N VAL A 221 -10.02 20.33 4.05
CA VAL A 221 -9.29 21.34 4.81
C VAL A 221 -8.56 22.26 3.82
N GLU A 222 -8.22 23.47 4.23
CA GLU A 222 -7.37 24.35 3.42
C GLU A 222 -6.00 23.71 3.16
N LYS A 223 -5.47 23.87 1.94
CA LYS A 223 -4.17 23.32 1.56
C LYS A 223 -3.08 23.94 2.43
N ASN A 224 -2.30 23.10 3.11
CA ASN A 224 -1.21 23.53 3.97
C ASN A 224 -0.04 22.53 3.91
N LEU A 225 1.06 22.93 3.27
CA LEU A 225 2.22 22.06 3.08
C LEU A 225 3.02 21.82 4.36
N ASP A 226 2.99 22.75 5.32
CA ASP A 226 3.72 22.62 6.58
C ASP A 226 3.02 21.64 7.53
N GLU A 227 1.69 21.72 7.60
CA GLU A 227 0.87 20.73 8.31
C GLU A 227 1.04 19.35 7.66
N ALA A 228 0.99 19.26 6.33
CA ALA A 228 1.21 18.01 5.61
C ALA A 228 2.56 17.37 6.00
N PHE A 229 3.63 18.17 5.99
CA PHE A 229 4.97 17.75 6.36
C PHE A 229 5.04 17.25 7.81
N GLU A 230 4.46 17.96 8.78
CA GLU A 230 4.48 17.55 10.18
C GLU A 230 3.68 16.26 10.43
N TRP A 231 2.56 16.06 9.74
CA TRP A 231 1.81 14.79 9.80
C TRP A 231 2.58 13.62 9.16
N TYR A 232 3.20 13.84 8.00
CA TYR A 232 4.09 12.83 7.41
C TYR A 232 5.28 12.52 8.30
N LYS A 233 5.85 13.49 9.00
CA LYS A 233 6.93 13.30 9.97
C LYS A 233 6.53 12.39 11.13
N LYS A 234 5.33 12.57 11.68
CA LYS A 234 4.77 11.69 12.73
C LYS A 234 4.60 10.26 12.21
N ALA A 235 3.94 10.08 11.07
CA ALA A 235 3.72 8.76 10.48
C ALA A 235 5.03 8.05 10.11
N ALA A 236 5.99 8.78 9.54
CA ALA A 236 7.30 8.24 9.14
C ALA A 236 8.17 7.85 10.33
N LYS A 237 8.08 8.58 11.46
CA LYS A 237 8.74 8.23 12.73
C LYS A 237 8.29 6.86 13.23
N ASN A 238 7.01 6.53 13.01
CA ASN A 238 6.42 5.22 13.32
C ASN A 238 6.57 4.19 12.20
N GLY A 239 7.47 4.43 11.24
CA GLY A 239 7.85 3.44 10.24
C GLY A 239 7.05 3.44 8.95
N ASN A 240 6.00 4.27 8.79
CA ASN A 240 5.16 4.23 7.59
C ASN A 240 5.96 4.53 6.31
N LYS A 241 6.07 3.54 5.41
CA LYS A 241 6.85 3.65 4.18
C LYS A 241 6.36 4.76 3.24
N PHE A 242 5.06 4.98 3.14
CA PHE A 242 4.50 6.03 2.27
C PHE A 242 4.78 7.42 2.82
N ALA A 243 4.67 7.61 4.14
CA ALA A 243 5.01 8.87 4.78
C ALA A 243 6.52 9.17 4.67
N GLN A 244 7.37 8.15 4.80
CA GLN A 244 8.81 8.29 4.55
C GLN A 244 9.09 8.70 3.11
N TYR A 245 8.43 8.11 2.13
CA TYR A 245 8.52 8.52 0.72
C TYR A 245 8.09 9.99 0.53
N ASN A 246 6.95 10.39 1.10
CA ASN A 246 6.47 11.76 0.99
C ASN A 246 7.42 12.77 1.65
N LEU A 247 8.01 12.46 2.81
CA LEU A 247 9.07 13.30 3.38
C LEU A 247 10.29 13.40 2.47
N GLY A 248 10.66 12.31 1.81
CA GLY A 248 11.68 12.32 0.76
C GLY A 248 11.39 13.37 -0.31
N LYS A 249 10.15 13.39 -0.82
CA LYS A 249 9.68 14.38 -1.80
C LYS A 249 9.73 15.81 -1.26
N PHE A 250 9.31 16.02 -0.02
CA PHE A 250 9.35 17.34 0.61
C PHE A 250 10.78 17.88 0.69
N TYR A 251 11.75 17.06 1.11
CA TYR A 251 13.15 17.48 1.12
C TYR A 251 13.77 17.60 -0.28
N GLU A 252 13.27 16.87 -1.27
CA GLU A 252 13.74 16.97 -2.65
C GLU A 252 13.27 18.26 -3.34
N CYS A 253 11.98 18.59 -3.18
CA CYS A 253 11.32 19.70 -3.84
C CYS A 253 11.36 21.01 -3.03
N GLY A 254 11.48 20.91 -1.70
CA GLY A 254 11.28 22.03 -0.78
C GLY A 254 9.85 22.59 -0.80
N SER A 255 9.59 23.52 0.10
CA SER A 255 8.42 24.41 0.13
C SER A 255 8.84 25.75 0.73
N ASP A 256 7.89 26.68 0.90
CA ASP A 256 8.16 28.01 1.47
C ASP A 256 8.92 27.94 2.81
N ASN A 257 8.54 27.01 3.70
CA ASN A 257 9.17 26.82 5.01
C ASN A 257 10.04 25.56 5.13
N ILE A 258 10.19 24.79 4.05
CA ILE A 258 10.95 23.54 4.03
C ILE A 258 12.09 23.67 3.02
N THR A 259 13.32 23.81 3.52
CA THR A 259 14.49 23.92 2.67
C THR A 259 14.80 22.58 1.97
N LYS A 260 15.12 22.66 0.67
CA LYS A 260 15.63 21.51 -0.10
C LYS A 260 16.87 20.93 0.56
N ASP A 261 16.88 19.61 0.73
CA ASP A 261 17.99 18.85 1.31
C ASP A 261 18.01 17.44 0.70
N TYR A 262 18.80 17.28 -0.37
CA TYR A 262 18.89 16.00 -1.06
C TYR A 262 19.47 14.88 -0.20
N VAL A 263 20.29 15.19 0.82
CA VAL A 263 20.87 14.18 1.72
C VAL A 263 19.75 13.62 2.62
N LYS A 264 18.87 14.48 3.14
CA LYS A 264 17.68 14.03 3.87
C LYS A 264 16.71 13.31 2.95
N ALA A 265 16.46 13.82 1.74
CA ALA A 265 15.61 13.15 0.76
C ALA A 265 16.08 11.72 0.49
N PHE A 266 17.37 11.55 0.21
CA PHE A 266 18.01 10.25 0.03
C PHE A 266 17.79 9.32 1.23
N LYS A 267 18.04 9.78 2.46
CA LYS A 267 17.85 8.97 3.67
C LYS A 267 16.39 8.51 3.85
N TYR A 268 15.42 9.37 3.56
CA TYR A 268 14.00 9.01 3.68
C TYR A 268 13.54 8.07 2.58
N TYR A 269 13.97 8.30 1.33
CA TYR A 269 13.73 7.34 0.25
C TYR A 269 14.38 5.99 0.53
N GLU A 270 15.60 5.95 1.09
CA GLU A 270 16.27 4.70 1.45
C GLU A 270 15.48 3.90 2.50
N LYS A 271 15.00 4.56 3.57
CA LYS A 271 14.15 3.93 4.58
C LYS A 271 12.86 3.36 3.99
N SER A 272 12.23 4.11 3.08
CA SER A 272 11.00 3.70 2.42
C SER A 272 11.22 2.53 1.43
N ALA A 273 12.29 2.60 0.63
CA ALA A 273 12.66 1.60 -0.36
C ALA A 273 13.07 0.26 0.27
N LYS A 274 13.70 0.28 1.45
CA LYS A 274 13.99 -0.93 2.27
C LYS A 274 12.72 -1.65 2.74
N GLN A 275 11.57 -0.96 2.75
CA GLN A 275 10.25 -1.52 3.00
C GLN A 275 9.46 -1.76 1.69
N GLU A 276 10.19 -1.94 0.58
CA GLU A 276 9.64 -2.26 -0.74
C GLU A 276 8.68 -1.19 -1.28
N ASN A 277 8.86 0.07 -0.88
CA ASN A 277 8.15 1.15 -1.55
C ASN A 277 8.75 1.36 -2.95
N VAL A 278 8.00 0.93 -3.96
CA VAL A 278 8.37 0.95 -5.37
C VAL A 278 8.70 2.36 -5.88
N CYS A 279 7.93 3.38 -5.45
CA CYS A 279 8.20 4.77 -5.83
C CYS A 279 9.52 5.28 -5.24
N ALA A 280 9.82 4.95 -3.97
CA ALA A 280 11.07 5.30 -3.34
C ALA A 280 12.27 4.59 -3.96
N GLN A 281 12.14 3.31 -4.34
CA GLN A 281 13.16 2.57 -5.09
C GLN A 281 13.48 3.28 -6.42
N TYR A 282 12.46 3.66 -7.18
CA TYR A 282 12.64 4.45 -8.40
C TYR A 282 13.37 5.78 -8.13
N GLN A 283 12.97 6.52 -7.09
CA GLN A 283 13.62 7.79 -6.76
C GLN A 283 15.08 7.64 -6.32
N LEU A 284 15.44 6.55 -5.62
CA LEU A 284 16.85 6.27 -5.32
C LEU A 284 17.65 6.08 -6.60
N GLY A 285 17.10 5.34 -7.58
CA GLY A 285 17.70 5.21 -8.90
C GLY A 285 17.98 6.58 -9.53
N CYS A 286 16.98 7.48 -9.50
CA CYS A 286 17.11 8.85 -10.00
C CYS A 286 18.19 9.66 -9.25
N LEU A 287 18.25 9.57 -7.92
CA LEU A 287 19.25 10.28 -7.12
C LEU A 287 20.68 9.79 -7.41
N TYR A 288 20.87 8.48 -7.57
CA TYR A 288 22.17 7.89 -7.93
C TYR A 288 22.62 8.24 -9.35
N VAL A 289 21.70 8.29 -10.33
CA VAL A 289 22.04 8.76 -11.70
C VAL A 289 22.56 10.20 -11.69
N ASN A 290 21.94 11.05 -10.87
CA ASN A 290 22.21 12.48 -10.85
C ASN A 290 23.25 12.91 -9.81
N GLY A 291 23.67 12.03 -8.89
CA GLY A 291 24.57 12.38 -7.79
C GLY A 291 23.98 13.39 -6.82
N ARG A 292 22.66 13.32 -6.56
CA ARG A 292 21.95 14.27 -5.69
C ARG A 292 21.79 13.70 -4.29
N GLY A 293 22.44 14.30 -3.30
CA GLY A 293 22.40 13.84 -1.91
C GLY A 293 23.19 12.55 -1.65
N VAL A 294 23.81 12.00 -2.68
CA VAL A 294 24.65 10.80 -2.69
C VAL A 294 25.65 10.92 -3.84
N GLU A 295 26.80 10.27 -3.74
CA GLU A 295 27.74 10.17 -4.86
C GLU A 295 27.08 9.49 -6.06
N LYS A 296 27.34 10.01 -7.26
CA LYS A 296 26.82 9.45 -8.50
C LYS A 296 27.33 8.03 -8.69
N ASN A 297 26.41 7.08 -8.89
CA ASN A 297 26.76 5.68 -9.13
C ASN A 297 25.71 5.02 -10.04
N LEU A 298 26.10 4.70 -11.28
CA LEU A 298 25.18 4.16 -12.27
C LEU A 298 24.82 2.68 -12.01
N GLU A 299 25.72 1.90 -11.40
CA GLU A 299 25.46 0.49 -11.06
C GLU A 299 24.40 0.41 -9.97
N LYS A 300 24.53 1.19 -8.89
CA LYS A 300 23.49 1.30 -7.85
C LYS A 300 22.18 1.84 -8.40
N ALA A 301 22.23 2.80 -9.33
CA ALA A 301 21.02 3.28 -9.97
C ALA A 301 20.30 2.17 -10.73
N PHE A 302 21.05 1.35 -11.48
CA PHE A 302 20.53 0.18 -12.19
C PHE A 302 19.87 -0.80 -11.22
N GLU A 303 20.54 -1.18 -10.12
CA GLU A 303 19.98 -2.09 -9.11
C GLU A 303 18.65 -1.60 -8.53
N TRP A 304 18.54 -0.29 -8.25
CA TRP A 304 17.29 0.29 -7.72
C TRP A 304 16.18 0.38 -8.77
N TYR A 305 16.53 0.70 -10.03
CA TYR A 305 15.57 0.64 -11.13
C TYR A 305 15.09 -0.78 -11.38
N GLU A 306 15.97 -1.78 -11.31
CA GLU A 306 15.60 -3.20 -11.46
C GLU A 306 14.55 -3.61 -10.44
N LYS A 307 14.80 -3.37 -9.14
CA LYS A 307 13.83 -3.66 -8.06
C LYS A 307 12.48 -2.97 -8.28
N ALA A 308 12.47 -1.70 -8.67
CA ALA A 308 11.23 -0.97 -8.91
C ALA A 308 10.51 -1.47 -10.18
N ALA A 309 11.25 -1.84 -11.22
CA ALA A 309 10.72 -2.30 -12.49
C ALA A 309 10.10 -3.70 -12.40
N GLU A 310 10.73 -4.61 -11.64
CA GLU A 310 10.21 -5.94 -11.31
C GLU A 310 8.89 -5.85 -10.54
N ASN A 311 8.73 -4.84 -9.68
CA ASN A 311 7.48 -4.52 -8.99
C ASN A 311 6.54 -3.60 -9.81
N GLY A 312 6.69 -3.57 -11.14
CA GLY A 312 5.72 -2.96 -12.04
C GLY A 312 5.85 -1.47 -12.29
N ASN A 313 6.84 -0.76 -11.73
CA ASN A 313 6.96 0.69 -11.95
C ASN A 313 7.30 1.03 -13.41
N LYS A 314 6.34 1.60 -14.16
CA LYS A 314 6.55 1.92 -15.58
C LYS A 314 7.71 2.88 -15.86
N LEU A 315 8.00 3.84 -14.98
CA LEU A 315 9.12 4.77 -15.16
C LEU A 315 10.46 4.07 -14.93
N ALA A 316 10.53 3.19 -13.93
CA ALA A 316 11.70 2.36 -13.68
C ALA A 316 11.94 1.37 -14.83
N GLN A 317 10.88 0.72 -15.35
CA GLN A 317 10.97 -0.16 -16.51
C GLN A 317 11.53 0.57 -17.74
N TYR A 318 11.07 1.78 -18.02
CA TYR A 318 11.64 2.62 -19.08
C TYR A 318 13.12 2.91 -18.82
N ASN A 319 13.47 3.36 -17.60
CA ASN A 319 14.85 3.69 -17.26
C ASN A 319 15.78 2.47 -17.28
N LEU A 320 15.26 1.28 -16.92
CA LEU A 320 15.98 0.02 -16.99
C LEU A 320 16.25 -0.38 -18.45
N GLY A 321 15.24 -0.24 -19.31
CA GLY A 321 15.40 -0.38 -20.76
C GLY A 321 16.46 0.57 -21.32
N PHE A 322 16.45 1.83 -20.85
CA PHE A 322 17.45 2.82 -21.22
C PHE A 322 18.87 2.50 -20.72
N CYS A 323 19.00 1.92 -19.52
CA CYS A 323 20.28 1.45 -18.99
C CYS A 323 20.85 0.32 -19.85
N TYR A 324 20.04 -0.67 -20.20
CA TYR A 324 20.42 -1.76 -21.10
C TYR A 324 20.73 -1.27 -22.52
N GLU A 325 19.96 -0.32 -23.08
CA GLU A 325 20.18 0.22 -24.43
C GLU A 325 21.57 0.88 -24.55
N ASN A 326 21.97 1.60 -23.51
CA ASN A 326 23.16 2.46 -23.51
C ASN A 326 24.34 1.92 -22.70
N GLY A 327 24.19 0.77 -22.04
CA GLY A 327 25.19 0.21 -21.13
C GLY A 327 25.47 1.10 -19.92
N ARG A 328 24.44 1.72 -19.32
CA ARG A 328 24.59 2.57 -18.12
C ARG A 328 24.44 1.75 -16.85
N GLY A 329 25.54 1.57 -16.11
CA GLY A 329 25.54 0.78 -14.88
C GLY A 329 25.41 -0.73 -15.08
N ILE A 330 25.33 -1.18 -16.33
CA ILE A 330 25.23 -2.57 -16.73
C ILE A 330 25.83 -2.73 -18.14
N LYS A 331 26.19 -3.95 -18.54
CA LYS A 331 26.59 -4.23 -19.92
C LYS A 331 25.40 -3.96 -20.86
N ARG A 332 25.69 -3.32 -21.99
CA ARG A 332 24.70 -3.06 -23.04
C ARG A 332 24.06 -4.35 -23.55
N ASP A 333 22.72 -4.35 -23.64
CA ASP A 333 21.89 -5.46 -24.11
C ASP A 333 20.61 -4.90 -24.76
N ILE A 334 20.51 -4.96 -26.08
CA ILE A 334 19.38 -4.34 -26.79
C ILE A 334 18.10 -5.19 -26.67
N GLU A 335 18.21 -6.51 -26.58
CA GLU A 335 17.04 -7.39 -26.47
C GLU A 335 16.33 -7.17 -25.14
N LYS A 336 17.11 -7.12 -24.04
CA LYS A 336 16.57 -6.75 -22.72
C LYS A 336 16.02 -5.33 -22.70
N ALA A 337 16.67 -4.39 -23.40
CA ALA A 337 16.15 -3.03 -23.49
C ALA A 337 14.74 -2.99 -24.09
N ILE A 338 14.54 -3.70 -25.23
CA ILE A 338 13.25 -3.82 -25.90
C ILE A 338 12.21 -4.49 -24.99
N GLU A 339 12.57 -5.56 -24.28
CA GLU A 339 11.67 -6.25 -23.34
C GLU A 339 11.15 -5.28 -22.27
N TRP A 340 12.04 -4.52 -21.64
CA TRP A 340 11.66 -3.56 -20.60
C TRP A 340 10.89 -2.36 -21.14
N TYR A 341 11.24 -1.85 -22.33
CA TYR A 341 10.45 -0.83 -22.99
C TYR A 341 9.03 -1.33 -23.32
N LYS A 342 8.87 -2.58 -23.75
CA LYS A 342 7.56 -3.20 -24.00
C LYS A 342 6.70 -3.22 -22.75
N LYS A 343 7.22 -3.74 -21.62
CA LYS A 343 6.50 -3.73 -20.32
C LYS A 343 6.06 -2.33 -19.90
N SER A 344 6.93 -1.33 -20.08
CA SER A 344 6.62 0.06 -19.75
C SER A 344 5.57 0.68 -20.69
N ALA A 345 5.67 0.39 -21.99
CA ALA A 345 4.79 0.91 -23.03
C ALA A 345 3.36 0.35 -22.94
N GLU A 346 3.21 -0.90 -22.50
CA GLU A 346 1.92 -1.54 -22.21
C GLU A 346 1.20 -0.87 -21.03
N GLN A 347 1.94 -0.18 -20.15
CA GLN A 347 1.41 0.67 -19.07
C GLN A 347 1.28 2.15 -19.46
N GLU A 348 1.16 2.42 -20.78
CA GLU A 348 0.97 3.76 -21.34
C GLU A 348 2.11 4.74 -21.05
N ASN A 349 3.34 4.25 -20.84
CA ASN A 349 4.51 5.12 -20.83
C ASN A 349 4.81 5.59 -22.26
N SER A 350 4.56 6.88 -22.53
CA SER A 350 4.67 7.44 -23.87
C SER A 350 6.11 7.52 -24.40
N ASP A 351 7.11 7.64 -23.52
CA ASP A 351 8.53 7.59 -23.90
C ASP A 351 8.96 6.17 -24.28
N ALA A 352 8.47 5.15 -23.58
CA ALA A 352 8.71 3.76 -23.91
C ALA A 352 8.02 3.35 -25.23
N GLN A 353 6.77 3.80 -25.43
CA GLN A 353 6.04 3.61 -26.70
C GLN A 353 6.81 4.25 -27.86
N TYR A 354 7.31 5.48 -27.69
CA TYR A 354 8.17 6.13 -28.67
C TYR A 354 9.46 5.32 -28.94
N LYS A 355 10.11 4.80 -27.89
CA LYS A 355 11.31 3.96 -28.05
C LYS A 355 11.04 2.70 -28.87
N LEU A 356 9.94 2.00 -28.63
CA LEU A 356 9.54 0.83 -29.43
C LEU A 356 9.27 1.21 -30.89
N GLY A 357 8.58 2.33 -31.14
CA GLY A 357 8.37 2.83 -32.49
C GLY A 357 9.68 3.03 -33.25
N ASN A 358 10.70 3.60 -32.58
CA ASN A 358 12.03 3.75 -33.18
C ASN A 358 12.71 2.41 -33.48
N PHE A 359 12.58 1.42 -32.60
CA PHE A 359 13.16 0.09 -32.83
C PHE A 359 12.54 -0.59 -34.05
N TYR A 360 11.21 -0.56 -34.19
CA TYR A 360 10.50 -1.10 -35.35
C TYR A 360 10.79 -0.33 -36.65
N GLU A 361 10.96 0.99 -36.60
CA GLU A 361 11.27 1.79 -37.79
C GLU A 361 12.68 1.51 -38.31
N HIS A 362 13.68 1.43 -37.42
CA HIS A 362 15.09 1.38 -37.81
C HIS A 362 15.67 -0.04 -37.85
N GLY A 363 14.98 -1.04 -37.29
CA GLY A 363 15.37 -2.45 -37.38
C GLY A 363 16.64 -2.82 -36.61
N LYS A 364 16.96 -2.11 -35.54
CA LYS A 364 18.07 -2.51 -34.65
C LYS A 364 17.56 -3.62 -33.73
N ASN A 365 17.85 -4.88 -34.08
CA ASN A 365 17.50 -6.10 -33.35
C ASN A 365 16.01 -6.53 -33.37
N LEU A 366 15.11 -5.73 -33.97
CA LEU A 366 13.80 -6.19 -34.43
C LEU A 366 13.80 -6.21 -35.96
N GLU A 367 12.96 -7.05 -36.55
CA GLU A 367 12.62 -6.90 -37.97
C GLU A 367 11.95 -5.54 -38.17
N LYS A 368 12.31 -4.84 -39.26
CA LYS A 368 11.70 -3.56 -39.57
C LYS A 368 10.22 -3.75 -39.84
N ASP A 369 9.39 -3.00 -39.13
CA ASP A 369 7.94 -3.02 -39.32
C ASP A 369 7.42 -1.58 -39.20
N HIS A 370 7.18 -0.96 -40.35
CA HIS A 370 6.68 0.40 -40.42
C HIS A 370 5.23 0.51 -39.92
N VAL A 371 4.45 -0.58 -39.93
CA VAL A 371 3.08 -0.60 -39.39
C VAL A 371 3.12 -0.59 -37.87
N GLU A 372 3.95 -1.44 -37.26
CA GLU A 372 4.15 -1.44 -35.80
C GLU A 372 4.79 -0.13 -35.34
N ALA A 373 5.78 0.40 -36.08
CA ALA A 373 6.36 1.71 -35.78
C ALA A 373 5.28 2.81 -35.75
N PHE A 374 4.43 2.88 -36.77
CA PHE A 374 3.31 3.82 -36.84
C PHE A 374 2.35 3.66 -35.65
N ASN A 375 1.94 2.42 -35.33
CA ASN A 375 1.03 2.14 -34.22
C ASN A 375 1.59 2.58 -32.87
N TRP A 376 2.88 2.31 -32.61
CA TRP A 376 3.54 2.73 -31.38
C TRP A 376 3.72 4.25 -31.30
N TYR A 377 4.10 4.90 -32.41
CA TYR A 377 4.14 6.37 -32.44
C TYR A 377 2.78 7.00 -32.22
N LYS A 378 1.70 6.43 -32.78
CA LYS A 378 0.32 6.88 -32.59
C LYS A 378 -0.06 6.87 -31.12
N ARG A 379 0.10 5.72 -30.45
CA ARG A 379 -0.17 5.57 -29.01
C ARG A 379 0.66 6.54 -28.17
N ALA A 380 1.95 6.67 -28.47
CA ALA A 380 2.84 7.62 -27.78
C ALA A 380 2.37 9.07 -27.93
N GLY A 381 1.94 9.45 -29.14
CA GLY A 381 1.43 10.78 -29.45
C GLY A 381 0.09 11.09 -28.79
N GLU A 382 -0.83 10.12 -28.74
CA GLU A 382 -2.10 10.21 -28.00
C GLU A 382 -1.84 10.40 -26.49
N ASN A 383 -0.81 9.72 -25.97
CA ASN A 383 -0.32 9.89 -24.59
C ASN A 383 0.59 11.12 -24.39
N GLY A 384 0.66 12.02 -25.38
CA GLY A 384 1.28 13.33 -25.25
C GLY A 384 2.78 13.42 -25.53
N ASN A 385 3.42 12.36 -26.06
CA ASN A 385 4.81 12.42 -26.50
C ASN A 385 4.93 13.26 -27.79
N LYS A 386 5.48 14.46 -27.66
CA LYS A 386 5.61 15.43 -28.77
C LYS A 386 6.57 14.95 -29.87
N ILE A 387 7.59 14.17 -29.51
CA ILE A 387 8.55 13.64 -30.47
C ILE A 387 7.88 12.56 -31.32
N ALA A 388 7.06 11.70 -30.71
CA ALA A 388 6.25 10.73 -31.43
C ALA A 388 5.22 11.40 -32.35
N GLN A 389 4.57 12.49 -31.92
CA GLN A 389 3.67 13.26 -32.79
C GLN A 389 4.40 13.81 -34.03
N TYR A 390 5.64 14.29 -33.86
CA TYR A 390 6.47 14.71 -34.97
C TYR A 390 6.87 13.53 -35.88
N SER A 391 7.24 12.39 -35.31
CA SER A 391 7.49 11.15 -36.08
C SER A 391 6.26 10.70 -36.86
N LEU A 392 5.06 10.79 -36.29
CA LEU A 392 3.81 10.53 -37.02
C LEU A 392 3.66 11.48 -38.21
N GLY A 393 3.89 12.78 -38.01
CA GLY A 393 3.84 13.77 -39.11
C GLY A 393 4.70 13.34 -40.31
N LYS A 394 5.90 12.80 -40.07
CA LYS A 394 6.74 12.25 -41.13
C LYS A 394 6.13 11.04 -41.84
N PHE A 395 5.41 10.17 -41.13
CA PHE A 395 4.68 9.06 -41.77
C PHE A 395 3.54 9.57 -42.67
N TYR A 396 2.85 10.66 -42.29
CA TYR A 396 1.83 11.30 -43.13
C TYR A 396 2.42 12.01 -44.35
N GLU A 397 3.67 12.49 -44.29
CA GLU A 397 4.33 13.26 -45.35
C GLU A 397 5.26 12.43 -46.26
N SER A 398 5.44 11.13 -45.99
CA SER A 398 6.36 10.25 -46.71
C SER A 398 5.65 9.21 -47.58
N GLU A 399 6.43 8.40 -48.29
CA GLU A 399 5.93 7.25 -49.07
C GLU A 399 5.12 6.23 -48.24
N TYR A 400 5.20 6.31 -46.91
CA TYR A 400 4.42 5.49 -45.98
C TYR A 400 2.96 5.96 -45.80
N TYR A 401 2.51 7.00 -46.51
CA TYR A 401 1.12 7.49 -46.48
C TYR A 401 0.08 6.39 -46.80
N GLY A 402 0.44 5.38 -47.60
CA GLY A 402 -0.42 4.22 -47.86
C GLY A 402 -0.72 3.37 -46.61
N ILE A 403 0.21 3.32 -45.65
CA ILE A 403 -0.01 2.66 -44.34
C ILE A 403 -1.03 3.47 -43.55
N VAL A 404 -0.88 4.78 -43.52
CA VAL A 404 -1.80 5.69 -42.82
C VAL A 404 -3.25 5.53 -43.29
N GLN A 405 -3.50 5.50 -44.60
CA GLN A 405 -4.85 5.41 -45.16
C GLN A 405 -5.63 4.17 -44.69
N LYS A 406 -4.94 3.04 -44.50
CA LYS A 406 -5.56 1.77 -44.08
C LYS A 406 -5.97 1.74 -42.61
N TYR A 407 -5.35 2.58 -41.77
CA TYR A 407 -5.55 2.59 -40.31
C TYR A 407 -6.15 3.89 -39.76
N CYS A 408 -6.45 4.86 -40.64
CA CYS A 408 -7.19 6.09 -40.34
C CYS A 408 -8.61 6.10 -40.94
N SER A 409 -9.03 5.07 -41.68
CA SER A 409 -10.39 4.95 -42.23
C SER A 409 -11.33 4.23 -41.27
N VAL A 410 -11.78 4.91 -40.22
CA VAL A 410 -13.08 4.72 -39.52
C VAL A 410 -13.52 6.07 -38.97
#